data_AF-A0A7C1NP90-F1
#
_entry.id   AF-A0A7C1NP90-F1
#
_cell.length_a   1.000
_cell.length_b   1.000
_cell.length_c   1.000
_cell.angle_alpha   90.00
_cell.angle_beta   90.00
_cell.angle_gamma   90.00
#
_symmetry.space_group_name_H-M   'P 1'
#
loop_
_entity.id
_entity.type
_entity.pdbx_description
1 polymer ?
#
loop_
_entity_poly.entity_id
_entity_poly.type
_entity_poly.pdbx_seq_one_letter_code
_entity_poly.pdbx_strand_id
1 'polypeptide(L)'
;MEDTDLNIEKTAMAAGHPFPRCFSEELLVMEKGEGVYLEDKEGKRYLDFAGGIAVNALGYGRADLAEIVARQMKKLPHISNLFTTGPALELGRKMVKGGVFQAVQFLNSGSEANETALKFARLYAQRTRGNDSYNLLCFHNAFHGRTMG
;
A
#
# COMPACT_ATOMS: atom_id res chain seq x y z
N MET A 1 10.95 28.03 -17.22
CA MET A 1 10.14 27.23 -16.28
C MET A 1 9.79 28.21 -15.19
N GLU A 2 8.66 28.90 -15.37
CA GLU A 2 8.23 29.91 -14.39
C GLU A 2 7.98 29.20 -13.06
N ASP A 3 8.57 29.76 -12.01
CA ASP A 3 8.38 29.38 -10.63
C ASP A 3 6.88 29.56 -10.33
N THR A 4 6.14 28.48 -10.52
CA THR A 4 4.73 28.43 -10.10
C THR A 4 4.84 28.25 -8.60
N ASP A 5 4.91 29.37 -7.89
CA ASP A 5 4.73 29.45 -6.44
C ASP A 5 3.46 28.68 -6.13
N LEU A 6 3.63 27.40 -5.81
CA LEU A 6 2.56 26.53 -5.43
C LEU A 6 1.98 27.19 -4.18
N ASN A 7 0.74 27.66 -4.28
CA ASN A 7 0.03 28.35 -3.20
C ASN A 7 -0.24 27.43 -1.98
N ILE A 8 0.44 26.28 -1.93
CA ILE A 8 0.53 25.31 -0.85
C ILE A 8 0.89 26.01 0.46
N GLU A 9 1.66 27.10 0.45
CA GLU A 9 2.06 27.77 1.69
C GLU A 9 0.92 28.50 2.43
N LYS A 10 -0.13 28.96 1.73
CA LYS A 10 -1.11 29.90 2.32
C LYS A 10 -2.51 29.34 2.54
N THR A 11 -2.88 28.23 1.89
CA THR A 11 -4.25 27.67 2.00
C THR A 11 -4.20 26.16 2.17
N ALA A 12 -5.28 25.59 2.72
CA ALA A 12 -5.45 24.14 2.81
C ALA A 12 -5.70 23.48 1.44
N MET A 13 -5.89 24.23 0.35
CA MET A 13 -6.14 23.67 -0.98
C MET A 13 -4.93 23.83 -1.90
N ALA A 14 -4.44 22.72 -2.45
CA ALA A 14 -3.40 22.70 -3.47
C ALA A 14 -4.02 22.55 -4.86
N ALA A 15 -3.97 23.64 -5.64
CA ALA A 15 -4.30 23.67 -7.07
C ALA A 15 -3.00 23.80 -7.91
N GLY A 16 -3.03 23.36 -9.17
CA GLY A 16 -1.88 23.46 -10.08
C GLY A 16 -0.69 22.56 -9.67
N HIS A 17 -0.96 21.50 -8.90
CA HIS A 17 0.06 20.58 -8.43
C HIS A 17 0.68 19.75 -9.57
N PRO A 18 1.89 19.19 -9.39
CA PRO A 18 2.58 18.45 -10.45
C PRO A 18 2.09 17.01 -10.67
N PHE A 19 1.03 16.56 -10.00
CA PHE A 19 0.53 15.19 -10.14
C PHE A 19 -0.25 14.96 -11.45
N PRO A 20 -0.23 13.73 -12.01
CA PRO A 20 -0.93 13.42 -13.24
C PRO A 20 -2.45 13.55 -13.10
N ARG A 21 -3.16 13.69 -14.22
CA ARG A 21 -4.62 13.89 -14.30
C ARG A 21 -5.49 12.76 -13.72
N CYS A 22 -4.88 11.68 -13.23
CA CYS A 22 -5.61 10.64 -12.49
C CYS A 22 -5.83 11.00 -11.02
N PHE A 23 -5.27 12.13 -10.55
CA PHE A 23 -5.61 12.80 -9.30
C PHE A 23 -6.61 13.94 -9.55
N SER A 24 -7.27 14.41 -8.49
CA SER A 24 -8.17 15.59 -8.53
C SER A 24 -7.39 16.85 -8.95
N GLU A 25 -8.06 17.82 -9.58
CA GLU A 25 -7.43 19.10 -9.94
C GLU A 25 -7.10 19.96 -8.70
N GLU A 26 -7.91 19.84 -7.66
CA GLU A 26 -7.71 20.46 -6.36
C GLU A 26 -7.63 19.38 -5.27
N LEU A 27 -6.62 19.48 -4.42
CA LEU A 27 -6.37 18.55 -3.31
C LEU A 27 -6.35 19.27 -1.97
N LEU A 28 -7.09 18.74 -0.99
CA LEU A 28 -7.01 19.19 0.40
C LEU A 28 -5.70 18.71 1.04
N VAL A 29 -4.93 19.64 1.58
CA VAL A 29 -3.63 19.43 2.20
C VAL A 29 -3.81 19.07 3.67
N MET A 30 -3.68 17.79 3.97
CA MET A 30 -3.65 17.28 5.34
C MET A 30 -2.27 17.50 5.95
N GLU A 31 -2.22 17.99 7.19
CA GLU A 31 -0.99 18.33 7.91
C GLU A 31 -0.62 17.24 8.92
N LYS A 32 -1.60 16.76 9.70
CA LYS A 32 -1.36 15.75 10.75
C LYS A 32 -2.56 14.83 10.93
N GLY A 33 -2.33 13.69 11.57
CA GLY A 33 -3.37 12.76 11.97
C GLY A 33 -3.10 12.14 13.35
N GLU A 34 -4.17 11.94 14.10
CA GLU A 34 -4.16 11.34 15.45
C GLU A 34 -5.38 10.44 15.65
N GLY A 35 -5.13 9.16 15.91
CA GLY A 35 -6.20 8.16 16.06
C GLY A 35 -7.04 8.07 14.79
N VAL A 36 -8.30 8.49 14.86
CA VAL A 36 -9.24 8.49 13.73
C VAL A 36 -9.47 9.89 13.15
N TYR A 37 -8.67 10.88 13.56
CA TYR A 37 -8.81 12.26 13.10
C TYR A 37 -7.67 12.68 12.20
N LEU A 38 -7.99 13.53 11.22
CA LEU A 38 -7.06 14.28 10.39
C LEU A 38 -7.23 15.78 10.65
N GLU A 39 -6.17 16.55 10.49
CA GLU A 39 -6.20 18.01 10.52
C GLU A 39 -5.56 18.54 9.24
N ASP A 40 -6.23 19.47 8.57
CA ASP A 40 -5.66 20.16 7.41
C ASP A 40 -4.68 21.27 7.82
N LYS A 41 -4.01 21.85 6.83
CA LYS A 41 -3.03 22.92 7.03
C LYS A 41 -3.59 24.18 7.73
N GLU A 42 -4.90 24.40 7.66
CA GLU A 42 -5.58 25.52 8.31
C GLU A 42 -6.06 25.18 9.73
N GLY A 43 -5.76 23.97 10.21
CA GLY A 43 -6.11 23.53 11.56
C GLY A 43 -7.52 22.94 11.68
N LYS A 44 -8.25 22.77 10.58
CA LYS A 44 -9.59 22.18 10.62
C LYS A 44 -9.49 20.66 10.77
N ARG A 45 -10.24 20.13 11.72
CA ARG A 45 -10.25 18.70 12.08
C ARG A 45 -11.37 17.94 11.37
N TYR A 46 -11.04 16.73 10.92
CA TYR A 46 -11.92 15.80 10.21
C TYR A 46 -11.94 14.46 10.93
N LEU A 47 -13.12 13.88 11.12
CA LEU A 47 -13.25 12.47 11.48
C LEU A 47 -13.10 11.62 10.20
N ASP A 48 -12.11 10.74 10.16
CA ASP A 48 -11.76 9.99 8.95
C ASP A 48 -12.53 8.67 8.85
N PHE A 49 -13.47 8.62 7.89
CA PHE A 49 -14.16 7.39 7.47
C PHE A 49 -13.62 6.80 6.17
N ALA A 50 -12.60 7.42 5.55
CA ALA A 50 -11.95 6.92 4.34
C ALA A 50 -10.75 5.99 4.68
N GLY A 51 -10.00 6.30 5.75
CA GLY A 51 -8.87 5.50 6.22
C GLY A 51 -7.75 5.40 5.18
N GLY A 52 -7.56 6.43 4.36
CA GLY A 52 -6.62 6.39 3.24
C GLY A 52 -6.96 5.31 2.20
N ILE A 53 -8.25 5.13 1.90
CA ILE A 53 -8.78 4.03 1.08
C ILE A 53 -8.51 2.69 1.79
N ALA A 54 -9.06 2.57 3.01
CA ALA A 54 -8.97 1.36 3.85
C ALA A 54 -7.54 0.87 4.18
N VAL A 55 -6.53 1.75 4.14
CA VAL A 55 -5.13 1.44 4.48
C VAL A 55 -4.86 1.59 5.98
N ASN A 56 -5.29 2.70 6.57
CA ASN A 56 -4.93 3.12 7.93
C ASN A 56 -5.81 2.44 8.99
N ALA A 57 -5.86 1.11 8.98
CA ALA A 57 -6.72 0.29 9.84
C ALA A 57 -6.45 0.45 11.35
N LEU A 58 -5.27 0.95 11.73
CA LEU A 58 -4.89 1.22 13.13
C LEU A 58 -4.88 2.72 13.47
N GLY A 59 -5.43 3.55 12.58
CA GLY A 59 -5.43 5.01 12.73
C GLY A 59 -4.07 5.66 12.46
N TYR A 60 -4.01 6.96 12.79
CA TYR A 60 -2.88 7.85 12.54
C TYR A 60 -2.09 8.14 13.84
N GLY A 61 -0.83 8.55 13.70
CA GLY A 61 -0.06 9.12 14.80
C GLY A 61 0.45 8.13 15.85
N ARG A 62 0.51 6.83 15.54
CA ARG A 62 0.99 5.80 16.48
C ARG A 62 2.50 5.86 16.71
N ALA A 63 2.89 6.60 17.76
CA ALA A 63 4.29 6.78 18.16
C ALA A 63 5.00 5.45 18.46
N ASP A 64 4.30 4.47 19.01
CA ASP A 64 4.85 3.15 19.31
C ASP A 64 5.21 2.36 18.04
N LEU A 65 4.36 2.40 17.00
CA LEU A 65 4.67 1.82 15.69
C LEU A 65 5.81 2.57 15.00
N ALA A 66 5.80 3.91 15.05
CA ALA A 66 6.86 4.73 14.49
C ALA A 66 8.23 4.40 15.13
N GLU A 67 8.28 4.20 16.45
CA GLU A 67 9.50 3.83 17.14
C GLU A 67 9.99 2.42 16.74
N ILE A 68 9.08 1.45 16.63
CA ILE A 68 9.41 0.08 16.17
C ILE A 68 10.03 0.14 14.76
N VAL A 69 9.41 0.87 13.83
CA VAL A 69 9.91 1.04 12.46
C VAL A 69 11.26 1.74 12.48
N ALA A 70 11.41 2.87 13.18
CA ALA A 70 12.65 3.63 13.26
C ALA A 70 13.81 2.79 13.83
N ARG A 71 13.54 1.99 14.87
CA ARG A 71 14.53 1.08 15.46
C ARG A 71 14.97 0.01 14.47
N GLN A 72 14.03 -0.60 13.74
CA GLN A 72 14.37 -1.60 12.72
C GLN A 72 15.14 -0.98 11.55
N MET A 73 14.76 0.22 11.09
CA MET A 73 15.44 0.94 10.01
C MET A 73 16.88 1.33 10.37
N LYS A 74 17.13 1.72 11.63
CA LYS A 74 18.50 1.97 12.13
C LYS A 74 19.35 0.70 12.18
N LYS A 75 18.73 -0.47 12.36
CA LYS A 75 19.43 -1.76 12.45
C LYS A 75 19.68 -2.38 11.07
N LEU A 76 18.64 -2.51 10.26
CA LEU A 76 18.70 -3.17 8.95
C LEU A 76 17.47 -2.80 8.09
N PRO A 77 17.64 -1.98 7.04
CA PRO A 77 16.53 -1.56 6.19
C PRO A 77 16.20 -2.57 5.08
N HIS A 78 17.19 -3.10 4.36
CA HIS A 78 16.99 -3.98 3.22
C HIS A 78 18.24 -4.84 2.94
N ILE A 79 18.05 -6.11 2.57
CA ILE A 79 19.13 -7.06 2.27
C ILE A 79 18.86 -7.96 1.05
N SER A 80 17.91 -7.58 0.19
CA SER A 80 17.38 -8.43 -0.89
C SER A 80 16.78 -9.77 -0.38
N ASN A 81 16.39 -10.64 -1.32
CA ASN A 81 15.87 -11.98 -1.05
C ASN A 81 16.97 -13.07 -1.12
N LEU A 82 18.25 -12.71 -1.26
CA LEU A 82 19.36 -13.65 -1.10
C LEU A 82 19.55 -14.09 0.35
N PHE A 83 19.01 -13.30 1.29
CA PHE A 83 19.06 -13.52 2.72
C PHE A 83 17.66 -13.36 3.33
N THR A 84 17.54 -13.63 4.63
CA THR A 84 16.28 -13.46 5.37
C THR A 84 16.50 -12.67 6.65
N THR A 85 15.40 -12.23 7.27
CA THR A 85 15.42 -11.47 8.53
C THR A 85 14.51 -12.12 9.57
N GLY A 86 14.82 -11.91 10.85
CA GLY A 86 13.97 -12.34 11.96
C GLY A 86 12.51 -11.89 11.82
N PRO A 87 12.23 -10.58 11.56
CA PRO A 87 10.86 -10.10 11.36
C PRO A 87 10.11 -10.78 10.21
N ALA A 88 10.78 -11.03 9.07
CA ALA A 88 10.15 -11.71 7.93
C ALA A 88 9.76 -13.15 8.28
N LEU A 89 10.65 -13.90 8.96
CA LEU A 89 10.37 -15.27 9.40
C LEU A 89 9.27 -15.32 10.46
N GLU A 90 9.26 -14.38 11.41
CA GLU A 90 8.25 -14.30 12.46
C GLU A 90 6.86 -14.03 11.86
N LEU A 91 6.75 -13.02 10.99
CA LEU A 91 5.49 -12.70 10.32
C LEU A 91 5.02 -13.86 9.46
N GLY A 92 5.92 -14.49 8.69
CA GLY A 92 5.56 -15.62 7.84
C GLY A 92 5.01 -16.81 8.64
N ARG A 93 5.62 -17.13 9.79
CA ARG A 93 5.10 -18.17 10.70
C ARG A 93 3.73 -17.82 11.28
N LYS A 94 3.51 -16.56 11.68
CA LYS A 94 2.20 -16.11 12.19
C LYS A 94 1.11 -16.25 11.13
N MET A 95 1.40 -15.86 9.88
CA MET A 95 0.47 -15.96 8.76
C MET A 95 0.11 -17.42 8.43
N VAL A 96 1.10 -18.31 8.37
CA VAL A 96 0.87 -19.75 8.11
C VAL A 96 0.09 -20.39 9.26
N LYS A 97 0.46 -20.12 10.52
CA LYS A 97 -0.22 -20.69 11.69
C LYS A 97 -1.67 -20.21 11.83
N GLY A 98 -1.94 -18.95 11.47
CA GLY A 98 -3.25 -18.33 11.62
C GLY A 98 -4.22 -18.58 10.46
N GLY A 99 -3.79 -19.25 9.39
CA GLY A 99 -4.57 -19.41 8.16
C GLY A 99 -4.55 -20.83 7.60
N VAL A 100 -5.07 -20.97 6.38
CA VAL A 100 -5.11 -22.24 5.61
C VAL A 100 -3.93 -22.37 4.64
N PHE A 101 -2.95 -21.48 4.74
CA PHE A 101 -1.85 -21.36 3.79
C PHE A 101 -0.65 -22.21 4.21
N GLN A 102 0.04 -22.83 3.25
CA GLN A 102 1.27 -23.60 3.49
C GLN A 102 2.54 -22.76 3.34
N ALA A 103 2.46 -21.61 2.65
CA ALA A 103 3.58 -20.71 2.38
C ALA A 103 3.08 -19.28 2.19
N VAL A 104 3.99 -18.31 2.32
CA VAL A 104 3.73 -16.88 2.09
C VAL A 104 4.84 -16.23 1.27
N GLN A 105 4.48 -15.20 0.52
CA GLN A 105 5.41 -14.32 -0.21
C GLN A 105 5.10 -12.88 0.19
N PHE A 106 6.11 -12.11 0.60
CA PHE A 106 5.96 -10.70 0.93
C PHE A 106 6.30 -9.81 -0.25
N LEU A 107 5.47 -8.78 -0.45
CA LEU A 107 5.51 -7.84 -1.57
C LEU A 107 5.12 -6.45 -1.04
N ASN A 108 5.21 -5.42 -1.88
CA ASN A 108 5.11 -4.03 -1.45
C ASN A 108 3.72 -3.43 -1.71
N SER A 109 2.89 -4.07 -2.54
CA SER A 109 1.56 -3.57 -2.88
C SER A 109 0.56 -4.69 -3.16
N GLY A 110 -0.74 -4.34 -3.13
CA GLY A 110 -1.80 -5.24 -3.57
C GLY A 110 -1.70 -5.63 -5.04
N SER A 111 -1.23 -4.73 -5.91
CA SER A 111 -1.01 -5.04 -7.33
C SER A 111 0.04 -6.14 -7.51
N GLU A 112 1.19 -6.04 -6.84
CA GLU A 112 2.24 -7.07 -6.89
C GLU A 112 1.75 -8.41 -6.33
N ALA A 113 0.96 -8.37 -5.25
CA ALA A 113 0.35 -9.56 -4.66
C ALA A 113 -0.59 -10.26 -5.65
N ASN A 114 -1.44 -9.50 -6.36
CA ASN A 114 -2.32 -10.04 -7.40
C ASN A 114 -1.52 -10.61 -8.58
N GLU A 115 -0.51 -9.90 -9.09
CA GLU A 115 0.39 -10.41 -10.14
C GLU A 115 1.02 -11.75 -9.75
N THR A 116 1.51 -11.84 -8.52
CA THR A 116 2.12 -13.07 -8.01
C THR A 116 1.10 -14.20 -7.89
N ALA A 117 -0.12 -13.91 -7.42
CA ALA A 117 -1.20 -14.88 -7.33
C ALA A 117 -1.62 -15.40 -8.72
N LEU A 118 -1.77 -14.52 -9.70
CA LEU A 118 -2.09 -14.88 -11.09
C LEU A 118 -0.99 -15.76 -11.72
N LYS A 119 0.28 -15.40 -11.50
CA LYS A 119 1.43 -16.18 -11.97
C LYS A 119 1.49 -17.57 -11.34
N PHE A 120 1.24 -17.69 -10.03
CA PHE A 120 1.18 -19.00 -9.38
C PHE A 120 -0.01 -19.84 -9.85
N ALA A 121 -1.19 -19.24 -10.02
CA ALA A 121 -2.36 -19.93 -10.54
C ALA A 121 -2.09 -20.48 -11.96
N ARG A 122 -1.49 -19.67 -12.84
CA ARG A 122 -1.13 -20.07 -14.21
C ARG A 122 -0.06 -21.16 -14.22
N LEU A 123 1.01 -21.01 -13.43
CA LEU A 123 2.07 -22.03 -13.34
C LEU A 123 1.51 -23.37 -12.82
N TYR A 124 0.63 -23.33 -11.82
CA TYR A 124 -0.02 -24.51 -11.30
C TYR A 124 -0.91 -25.19 -12.36
N ALA A 125 -1.73 -24.41 -13.06
CA ALA A 125 -2.58 -24.92 -14.14
C ALA A 125 -1.76 -25.54 -15.27
N GLN A 126 -0.66 -24.91 -15.69
CA GLN A 126 0.27 -25.48 -16.68
C GLN A 126 0.84 -26.82 -16.24
N ARG A 127 1.29 -26.93 -14.98
CA ARG A 127 1.87 -28.17 -14.44
C ARG A 127 0.88 -29.31 -14.26
N THR A 128 -0.39 -29.01 -14.06
CA THR A 128 -1.42 -30.01 -13.72
C THR A 128 -2.37 -30.34 -14.86
N ARG A 129 -2.54 -29.42 -15.82
CA ARG A 129 -3.51 -29.52 -16.92
C ARG A 129 -2.90 -29.25 -18.31
N GLY A 130 -1.63 -28.88 -18.39
CA GLY A 130 -0.93 -28.57 -19.64
C GLY A 130 -0.99 -27.10 -20.04
N ASN A 131 -0.23 -26.74 -21.08
CA ASN A 131 0.05 -25.35 -21.45
C ASN A 131 -1.16 -24.55 -21.96
N ASP A 132 -2.22 -25.23 -22.38
CA ASP A 132 -3.45 -24.60 -22.90
C ASP A 132 -4.40 -24.14 -21.77
N SER A 133 -4.08 -24.43 -20.51
CA SER A 133 -4.89 -24.04 -19.35
C SER A 133 -4.46 -22.69 -18.78
N TYR A 134 -4.73 -21.59 -19.50
CA TYR A 134 -4.33 -20.23 -19.11
C TYR A 134 -5.49 -19.23 -18.91
N ASN A 135 -6.74 -19.65 -19.16
CA ASN A 135 -7.89 -18.76 -19.04
C ASN A 135 -8.14 -18.37 -17.58
N LEU A 136 -8.36 -17.07 -17.35
CA LEU A 136 -8.73 -16.48 -16.06
C LEU A 136 -10.11 -15.88 -16.16
N LEU A 137 -10.96 -16.15 -15.17
CA LEU A 137 -12.28 -15.54 -15.04
C LEU A 137 -12.19 -14.35 -14.08
N CYS A 138 -12.69 -13.19 -14.49
CA CYS A 138 -12.86 -12.02 -13.64
C CYS A 138 -14.31 -11.50 -13.72
N PHE A 139 -14.67 -10.62 -12.79
CA PHE A 139 -16.01 -10.04 -12.71
C PHE A 139 -16.00 -8.61 -13.24
N HIS A 140 -17.13 -8.20 -13.81
CA HIS A 140 -17.34 -6.80 -14.17
C HIS A 140 -17.22 -5.90 -12.92
N ASN A 141 -16.60 -4.73 -13.07
CA ASN A 141 -16.27 -3.79 -11.99
C ASN A 141 -15.25 -4.28 -10.94
N ALA A 142 -14.54 -5.39 -11.18
CA ALA A 142 -13.45 -5.81 -10.31
C ALA A 142 -12.25 -4.86 -10.37
N PHE A 143 -11.55 -4.67 -9.24
CA PHE A 143 -10.33 -3.88 -9.15
C PHE A 143 -9.18 -4.73 -8.58
N HIS A 144 -8.13 -4.93 -9.37
CA HIS A 144 -6.98 -5.79 -9.00
C HIS A 144 -5.64 -5.06 -9.03
N GLY A 145 -5.66 -3.74 -9.11
CA GLY A 145 -4.47 -2.91 -9.24
C GLY A 145 -4.42 -2.16 -10.56
N ARG A 146 -3.26 -1.58 -10.85
CA ARG A 146 -3.03 -0.72 -12.02
C ARG A 146 -1.86 -1.19 -12.90
N THR A 147 -1.43 -2.44 -12.76
CA THR A 147 -0.49 -3.06 -13.72
C THR A 147 -1.22 -3.31 -15.04
N MET A 148 -0.46 -3.55 -16.11
CA MET A 148 -1.05 -3.91 -17.41
C MET A 148 -1.69 -5.31 -17.40
N GLY A 149 -1.39 -6.13 -16.39
CA GLY A 149 -1.66 -7.56 -16.35
C GLY A 149 -0.55 -8.41 -16.94
#